data_AF-A0A382ZXK4-F1
#
_entry.id   AF-A0A382ZXK4-F1
#
_cell.length_a   1.000
_cell.length_b   1.000
_cell.length_c   1.000
_cell.angle_alpha   90.00
_cell.angle_beta   90.00
_cell.angle_gamma   90.00
#
_symmetry.space_group_name_H-M   'P 1'
#
loop_
_entity.id
_entity.type
_entity.pdbx_description
1 polymer ?
#
loop_
_entity_poly.entity_id
_entity_poly.type
_entity_poly.pdbx_seq_one_letter_code
_entity_poly.pdbx_strand_id
1 'polypeptide(L)'
;MRIVIDMQGAQTVSRFRGIGRYTLNFAKALVRNRGRHEIYLALNGLFTETIEPIRFAFDELLPQENIRVFSASGPVSEINFGNKSHRQVSEFLREAFLESLNPDIIHICSLFEGYLDDAVTSIGLLGMATPVSVTFHDLIPLLNYEHYLEQNKTFLAYYNSKLAFLR
;
A
#
# COMPACT_ATOMS: atom_id res chain seq x y z
N MET A 1 -1.18 19.73 -8.91
CA MET A 1 -0.38 18.49 -8.79
C MET A 1 -1.33 17.31 -8.72
N ARG A 2 -0.91 16.16 -9.20
CA ARG A 2 -1.58 14.89 -9.05
C ARG A 2 -0.94 14.07 -7.93
N ILE A 3 -1.73 13.73 -6.92
CA ILE A 3 -1.31 12.98 -5.74
C ILE A 3 -1.99 11.61 -5.80
N VAL A 4 -1.21 10.54 -5.88
CA VAL A 4 -1.72 9.17 -5.83
C VAL A 4 -1.49 8.60 -4.44
N ILE A 5 -2.56 8.12 -3.80
CA ILE A 5 -2.50 7.52 -2.46
C ILE A 5 -2.74 6.02 -2.61
N ASP A 6 -1.77 5.21 -2.19
CA ASP A 6 -1.95 3.77 -2.00
C ASP A 6 -2.74 3.52 -0.72
N MET A 7 -3.92 2.92 -0.88
CA MET A 7 -4.90 2.71 0.18
C MET A 7 -4.85 1.31 0.80
N GLN A 8 -3.85 0.48 0.50
CA GLN A 8 -3.83 -0.91 0.97
C GLN A 8 -3.90 -1.06 2.49
N GLY A 9 -3.42 -0.08 3.28
CA GLY A 9 -3.61 -0.07 4.73
C GLY A 9 -5.08 -0.04 5.19
N ALA A 10 -6.01 0.42 4.33
CA ALA A 10 -7.46 0.35 4.55
C ALA A 10 -8.11 -0.92 3.98
N GLN A 11 -7.36 -1.78 3.28
CA GLN A 11 -7.85 -3.00 2.66
C GLN A 11 -7.41 -4.27 3.41
N THR A 12 -6.20 -4.29 3.95
CA THR A 12 -5.63 -5.45 4.65
C THR A 12 -6.31 -5.71 6.00
N VAL A 13 -5.84 -6.71 6.75
CA VAL A 13 -6.31 -6.96 8.13
C VAL A 13 -6.15 -5.73 9.04
N SER A 14 -5.24 -4.82 8.68
CA SER A 14 -5.06 -3.51 9.30
C SER A 14 -6.30 -2.62 9.26
N ARG A 15 -7.26 -2.88 8.35
CA ARG A 15 -8.54 -2.14 8.23
C ARG A 15 -9.35 -2.13 9.53
N PHE A 16 -9.21 -3.19 10.33
CA PHE A 16 -9.90 -3.35 11.62
C PHE A 16 -9.14 -2.74 12.80
N ARG A 17 -7.99 -2.10 12.55
CA ARG A 17 -7.08 -1.55 13.57
C ARG A 17 -6.76 -0.08 13.30
N GLY A 18 -5.70 0.42 13.93
CA GLY A 18 -5.27 1.82 13.84
C GLY A 18 -4.86 2.24 12.43
N ILE A 19 -4.11 1.41 11.71
CA ILE A 19 -3.59 1.72 10.36
C ILE A 19 -4.74 1.92 9.35
N GLY A 20 -5.77 1.07 9.38
CA GLY A 20 -6.95 1.23 8.53
C GLY A 20 -7.71 2.53 8.78
N ARG A 21 -7.97 2.82 10.06
CA ARG A 21 -8.63 4.05 10.48
C ARG A 21 -7.81 5.28 10.10
N TYR A 22 -6.50 5.23 10.30
CA TYR A 22 -5.56 6.27 9.88
C TYR A 22 -5.64 6.48 8.37
N THR A 23 -5.50 5.41 7.58
CA THR A 23 -5.49 5.47 6.10
C THR A 23 -6.75 6.14 5.57
N LEU A 24 -7.94 5.73 6.03
CA LEU A 24 -9.21 6.34 5.63
C LEU A 24 -9.31 7.80 6.05
N ASN A 25 -8.97 8.12 7.30
CA ASN A 25 -9.10 9.49 7.81
C ASN A 25 -8.11 10.45 7.16
N PHE A 26 -6.86 10.00 6.95
CA PHE A 26 -5.81 10.74 6.26
C PHE A 26 -6.25 11.07 4.83
N ALA A 27 -6.66 10.07 4.04
CA ALA A 27 -7.09 10.28 2.67
C ALA A 27 -8.34 11.18 2.59
N LYS A 28 -9.34 10.99 3.47
CA LYS A 28 -10.52 11.89 3.53
C LYS A 28 -10.14 13.32 3.86
N ALA A 29 -9.23 13.52 4.82
CA ALA A 29 -8.76 14.85 5.18
C ALA A 29 -8.02 15.50 4.00
N LEU A 30 -7.16 14.76 3.30
CA LEU A 30 -6.45 15.27 2.13
C LEU A 30 -7.42 15.65 1.00
N VAL A 31 -8.38 14.79 0.69
CA VAL A 31 -9.40 15.05 -0.35
C VAL A 31 -10.22 16.31 -0.02
N ARG A 32 -10.61 16.52 1.23
CA ARG A 32 -11.35 17.73 1.66
C ARG A 32 -10.52 19.00 1.57
N ASN A 33 -9.21 18.90 1.77
CA ASN A 33 -8.28 20.05 1.78
C ASN A 33 -7.45 20.16 0.50
N ARG A 34 -7.81 19.44 -0.58
CA ARG A 34 -6.99 19.29 -1.78
C ARG A 34 -6.76 20.57 -2.58
N GLY A 35 -7.55 21.63 -2.38
CA GLY A 35 -7.47 22.85 -3.18
C GLY A 35 -7.52 22.54 -4.69
N ARG A 36 -6.45 22.85 -5.42
CA ARG A 36 -6.30 22.58 -6.86
C ARG A 36 -5.58 21.27 -7.19
N HIS A 37 -5.23 20.48 -6.17
CA HIS A 37 -4.60 19.18 -6.36
C HIS A 37 -5.63 18.15 -6.83
N GLU A 38 -5.22 17.31 -7.76
CA GLU A 38 -5.98 16.15 -8.20
C GLU A 38 -5.55 14.96 -7.34
N ILE A 39 -6.52 14.29 -6.71
CA ILE A 39 -6.24 13.15 -5.83
C ILE A 39 -6.74 11.88 -6.52
N TYR A 40 -5.90 10.84 -6.52
CA TYR A 40 -6.27 9.49 -6.89
C TYR A 40 -6.09 8.55 -5.71
N LEU A 41 -7.05 7.65 -5.52
CA LEU A 41 -6.94 6.56 -4.55
C LEU A 41 -6.68 5.27 -5.33
N ALA A 42 -5.54 4.62 -5.06
CA ALA A 42 -5.18 3.36 -5.65
C ALA A 42 -5.54 2.21 -4.70
N LEU A 43 -6.37 1.29 -5.17
CA LEU A 43 -6.81 0.10 -4.46
C LEU A 43 -6.22 -1.16 -5.09
N ASN A 44 -5.91 -2.16 -4.28
CA ASN A 44 -5.51 -3.48 -4.73
C ASN A 44 -6.77 -4.35 -5.00
N GLY A 45 -6.87 -4.88 -6.21
CA GLY A 45 -7.97 -5.74 -6.65
C GLY A 45 -8.05 -7.12 -5.98
N LEU A 46 -7.01 -7.54 -5.26
CA LEU A 46 -7.04 -8.79 -4.49
C LEU A 46 -7.96 -8.72 -3.25
N PHE A 47 -8.31 -7.51 -2.79
CA PHE A 47 -9.24 -7.29 -1.68
C PHE A 47 -10.62 -6.86 -2.18
N THR A 48 -11.29 -7.72 -2.96
CA THR A 48 -12.52 -7.37 -3.69
C THR A 48 -13.63 -6.84 -2.77
N GLU A 49 -13.75 -7.38 -1.55
CA GLU A 49 -14.78 -6.99 -0.59
C GLU A 49 -14.52 -5.62 0.06
N THR A 50 -13.33 -5.04 -0.12
CA THR A 50 -12.99 -3.69 0.38
C THR A 50 -13.32 -2.57 -0.61
N ILE A 51 -13.45 -2.90 -1.90
CA ILE A 51 -13.52 -1.91 -2.98
C ILE A 51 -14.77 -1.04 -2.82
N GLU A 52 -15.96 -1.66 -2.80
CA GLU A 52 -17.22 -0.92 -2.69
C GLU A 52 -17.36 -0.16 -1.36
N PRO A 53 -17.01 -0.72 -0.18
CA PRO A 53 -16.99 0.04 1.06
C PRO A 53 -16.10 1.28 1.02
N ILE A 54 -14.92 1.19 0.38
CA ILE A 54 -14.03 2.35 0.22
C ILE A 54 -14.66 3.36 -0.75
N ARG A 55 -15.15 2.93 -1.91
CA ARG A 55 -15.83 3.82 -2.87
C ARG A 55 -16.98 4.58 -2.23
N PHE A 56 -17.83 3.89 -1.47
CA PHE A 56 -18.91 4.48 -0.70
C PHE A 56 -18.41 5.46 0.36
N ALA A 57 -17.31 5.13 1.06
CA ALA A 57 -16.73 6.01 2.07
C ALA A 57 -16.22 7.35 1.49
N PHE A 58 -15.93 7.41 0.19
CA PHE A 58 -15.49 8.60 -0.54
C PHE A 58 -16.57 9.20 -1.43
N ASP A 59 -17.80 8.70 -1.35
CA ASP A 59 -18.92 9.27 -2.09
C ASP A 59 -19.11 10.75 -1.71
N GLU A 60 -19.49 11.56 -2.69
CA GLU A 60 -19.58 13.03 -2.62
C GLU A 60 -18.26 13.78 -2.30
N LEU A 61 -17.19 13.10 -1.88
CA LEU A 61 -15.89 13.71 -1.56
C LEU A 61 -14.94 13.72 -2.76
N LEU A 62 -14.96 12.63 -3.54
CA LEU A 62 -14.06 12.39 -4.65
C LEU A 62 -14.84 11.80 -5.84
N PRO A 63 -14.59 12.24 -7.09
CA PRO A 63 -15.15 11.59 -8.26
C PRO A 63 -14.78 10.10 -8.27
N GLN A 64 -15.74 9.25 -8.58
CA GLN A 64 -15.58 7.80 -8.48
C GLN A 64 -14.53 7.29 -9.48
N GLU A 65 -14.36 7.97 -10.62
CA GLU A 65 -13.32 7.72 -11.61
C GLU A 65 -11.90 7.93 -11.09
N ASN A 66 -11.72 8.67 -9.98
CA ASN A 66 -10.44 8.89 -9.32
C ASN A 66 -10.10 7.80 -8.28
N ILE A 67 -10.99 6.84 -8.06
CA ILE A 67 -10.73 5.65 -7.26
C ILE A 67 -10.41 4.51 -8.22
N ARG A 68 -9.12 4.17 -8.32
CA ARG A 68 -8.57 3.27 -9.33
C ARG A 68 -8.16 1.95 -8.68
N VAL A 69 -8.49 0.85 -9.32
CA VAL A 69 -8.14 -0.50 -8.84
C VAL A 69 -7.09 -1.09 -9.77
N PHE A 70 -5.97 -1.56 -9.22
CA PHE A 70 -5.00 -2.34 -9.98
C PHE A 70 -5.27 -3.84 -9.83
N SER A 71 -4.96 -4.58 -10.88
CA SER A 71 -5.01 -6.04 -10.87
C SER A 71 -3.65 -6.62 -10.50
N ALA A 72 -3.65 -7.58 -9.59
CA ALA A 72 -2.48 -8.38 -9.25
C ALA A 72 -2.81 -9.88 -9.40
N SER A 73 -1.79 -10.69 -9.65
CA SER A 73 -1.95 -12.14 -9.78
C SER A 73 -1.77 -12.80 -8.43
N GLY A 74 -2.87 -12.94 -7.67
CA GLY A 74 -2.88 -13.59 -6.36
C GLY A 74 -2.77 -15.13 -6.43
N PRO A 75 -2.46 -15.79 -5.30
CA PRO A 75 -2.09 -15.21 -4.01
C PRO A 75 -0.63 -14.69 -4.01
N VAL A 76 -0.35 -13.69 -3.17
CA VAL A 76 0.95 -12.98 -3.11
C VAL A 76 1.57 -12.93 -1.71
N SER A 77 0.86 -13.34 -0.66
CA SER A 77 1.33 -13.27 0.73
C SER A 77 2.75 -13.84 0.92
N GLU A 78 3.58 -13.12 1.68
CA GLU A 78 5.00 -13.45 1.87
C GLU A 78 5.22 -14.73 2.66
N ILE A 79 4.37 -15.03 3.64
CA ILE A 79 4.49 -16.22 4.48
C ILE A 79 4.46 -17.53 3.67
N ASN A 80 3.84 -17.52 2.49
CA ASN A 80 3.85 -18.67 1.59
C ASN A 80 4.91 -18.48 0.48
N PHE A 81 6.00 -19.25 0.58
CA PHE A 81 7.10 -19.21 -0.39
C PHE A 81 6.70 -19.52 -1.83
N GLY A 82 5.62 -20.30 -2.04
CA GLY A 82 5.10 -20.60 -3.38
C GLY A 82 4.60 -19.36 -4.12
N ASN A 83 4.28 -18.28 -3.39
CA ASN A 83 3.75 -17.05 -3.95
C ASN A 83 4.84 -16.08 -4.44
N LYS A 84 6.13 -16.44 -4.32
CA LYS A 84 7.24 -15.51 -4.57
C LYS A 84 7.20 -14.88 -5.97
N SER A 85 7.00 -15.68 -7.02
CA SER A 85 6.94 -15.18 -8.40
C SER A 85 5.73 -14.28 -8.63
N HIS A 86 4.57 -14.68 -8.13
CA HIS A 86 3.34 -13.90 -8.18
C HIS A 86 3.49 -12.54 -7.50
N ARG A 87 4.11 -12.51 -6.32
CA ARG A 87 4.41 -11.30 -5.57
C ARG A 87 5.34 -10.37 -6.34
N GLN A 88 6.48 -10.87 -6.81
CA GLN A 88 7.46 -10.07 -7.55
C GLN A 88 6.84 -9.44 -8.80
N VAL A 89 6.10 -10.22 -9.59
CA VAL A 89 5.39 -9.68 -10.76
C VAL A 89 4.35 -8.63 -10.35
N SER A 90 3.60 -8.89 -9.28
CA SER A 90 2.59 -7.94 -8.80
C SER A 90 3.22 -6.63 -8.29
N GLU A 91 4.41 -6.66 -7.67
CA GLU A 91 5.13 -5.45 -7.25
C GLU A 91 5.47 -4.54 -8.44
N PHE A 92 5.97 -5.12 -9.54
CA PHE A 92 6.19 -4.39 -10.80
C PHE A 92 4.88 -3.85 -11.39
N LEU A 93 3.82 -4.68 -11.46
CA LEU A 93 2.53 -4.25 -12.00
C LEU A 93 1.92 -3.11 -11.19
N ARG A 94 2.06 -3.16 -9.86
CA ARG A 94 1.59 -2.12 -8.96
C ARG A 94 2.32 -0.80 -9.21
N GLU A 95 3.64 -0.81 -9.25
CA GLU A 95 4.43 0.41 -9.54
C GLU A 95 4.10 0.98 -10.92
N ALA A 96 4.02 0.13 -11.95
CA ALA A 96 3.64 0.55 -13.30
C ALA A 96 2.23 1.15 -13.33
N PHE A 97 1.29 0.56 -12.60
CA PHE A 97 -0.06 1.10 -12.47
C PHE A 97 -0.07 2.47 -11.79
N LEU A 98 0.65 2.63 -10.67
CA LEU A 98 0.73 3.93 -10.01
C LEU A 98 1.32 4.99 -10.93
N GLU A 99 2.38 4.66 -11.68
CA GLU A 99 2.98 5.59 -12.64
C GLU A 99 2.06 5.90 -13.82
N SER A 100 1.26 4.94 -14.27
CA SER A 100 0.29 5.16 -15.36
C SER A 100 -0.76 6.22 -15.02
N LEU A 101 -0.94 6.53 -13.73
CA LEU A 101 -1.76 7.63 -13.28
C LEU A 101 -1.05 8.99 -13.41
N ASN A 102 0.18 9.09 -13.95
CA ASN A 102 1.00 10.30 -14.06
C ASN A 102 1.10 11.13 -12.76
N PRO A 103 1.48 10.52 -11.61
CA PRO A 103 1.60 11.24 -10.35
C PRO A 103 2.72 12.28 -10.35
N ASP A 104 2.50 13.40 -9.66
CA ASP A 104 3.60 14.27 -9.21
C ASP A 104 4.22 13.75 -7.90
N ILE A 105 3.43 13.00 -7.11
CA ILE A 105 3.87 12.35 -5.87
C ILE A 105 2.97 11.14 -5.57
N ILE A 106 3.59 10.08 -5.04
CA ILE A 106 2.91 8.90 -4.52
C ILE A 106 3.00 8.90 -2.99
N HIS A 107 1.91 8.59 -2.31
CA HIS A 107 1.90 8.36 -0.86
C HIS A 107 1.47 6.93 -0.53
N ILE A 108 2.32 6.19 0.19
CA ILE A 108 2.04 4.84 0.69
C ILE A 108 1.62 4.93 2.16
N CYS A 109 0.36 4.61 2.43
CA CYS A 109 -0.19 4.69 3.79
C CYS A 109 0.37 3.60 4.72
N SER A 110 0.77 2.44 4.20
CA SER A 110 1.38 1.37 5.00
C SER A 110 2.28 0.50 4.12
N LEU A 111 3.61 0.61 4.29
CA LEU A 111 4.59 -0.16 3.50
C LEU A 111 4.76 -1.59 4.04
N PHE A 112 4.60 -1.80 5.34
CA PHE A 112 4.85 -3.07 6.04
C PHE A 112 3.63 -3.99 6.05
N GLU A 113 2.91 -4.05 4.94
CA GLU A 113 1.79 -4.98 4.69
C GLU A 113 2.23 -6.15 3.77
N GLY A 114 1.43 -7.23 3.71
CA GLY A 114 1.64 -8.33 2.76
C GLY A 114 2.35 -9.57 3.32
N TYR A 115 2.69 -9.60 4.61
CA TYR A 115 3.26 -10.81 5.22
C TYR A 115 2.23 -11.94 5.31
N LEU A 116 1.05 -11.63 5.86
CA LEU A 116 -0.04 -12.59 6.09
C LEU A 116 -1.20 -12.47 5.09
N ASP A 117 -1.23 -11.41 4.29
CA ASP A 117 -2.31 -11.08 3.36
C ASP A 117 -1.74 -10.76 1.98
N ASP A 118 -2.64 -10.43 1.05
CA ASP A 118 -2.32 -10.24 -0.36
C ASP A 118 -2.00 -8.78 -0.71
N ALA A 119 -1.53 -7.98 0.26
CA ALA A 119 -1.00 -6.67 -0.05
C ALA A 119 0.31 -6.78 -0.84
N VAL A 120 0.45 -5.89 -1.80
CA VAL A 120 1.60 -5.80 -2.68
C VAL A 120 2.24 -4.44 -2.43
N THR A 121 3.45 -4.40 -1.89
CA THR A 121 4.14 -3.14 -1.59
C THR A 121 5.60 -3.20 -2.00
N SER A 122 6.05 -2.14 -2.67
CA SER A 122 7.42 -1.96 -3.14
C SER A 122 7.66 -0.47 -3.44
N ILE A 123 8.93 -0.08 -3.51
CA ILE A 123 9.36 1.26 -3.91
C ILE A 123 10.58 1.11 -4.84
N GLY A 124 10.53 1.73 -6.01
CA GLY A 124 11.68 1.94 -6.87
C GLY A 124 12.13 0.73 -7.68
N LEU A 125 11.34 -0.35 -7.76
CA LEU A 125 11.68 -1.50 -8.59
C LEU A 125 11.73 -1.15 -10.09
N LEU A 126 10.89 -0.20 -10.53
CA LEU A 126 10.90 0.30 -11.91
C LEU A 126 11.84 1.49 -12.16
N GLY A 127 12.57 1.96 -11.14
CA GLY A 127 13.44 3.14 -11.28
C GLY A 127 12.68 4.43 -11.63
N MET A 128 11.44 4.55 -11.17
CA MET A 128 10.57 5.70 -11.43
C MET A 128 11.13 6.99 -10.82
N ALA A 129 10.97 8.11 -11.53
CA ALA A 129 11.40 9.43 -11.05
C ALA A 129 10.42 10.05 -10.03
N THR A 130 9.18 9.58 -10.00
CA THR A 130 8.13 10.13 -9.14
C THR A 130 8.48 9.95 -7.66
N PRO A 131 8.52 11.04 -6.86
CA PRO A 131 8.82 10.93 -5.44
C PRO A 131 7.76 10.11 -4.70
N VAL A 132 8.22 9.24 -3.80
CA VAL A 132 7.38 8.40 -2.94
C VAL A 132 7.54 8.84 -1.49
N SER A 133 6.40 9.09 -0.84
CA SER A 133 6.32 9.33 0.59
C SER A 133 5.65 8.14 1.28
N VAL A 134 6.06 7.83 2.51
CA VAL A 134 5.56 6.66 3.25
C VAL A 134 5.18 7.09 4.67
N THR A 135 4.01 6.66 5.14
CA THR A 135 3.77 6.64 6.58
C THR A 135 4.39 5.36 7.14
N PHE A 136 5.47 5.50 7.94
CA PHE A 136 6.17 4.34 8.49
C PHE A 136 5.47 3.83 9.76
N HIS A 137 4.61 2.83 9.58
CA HIS A 137 4.03 2.02 10.65
C HIS A 137 4.91 0.81 11.01
N ASP A 138 4.56 0.08 12.09
CA ASP A 138 5.22 -1.16 12.48
C ASP A 138 6.73 -1.06 12.76
N LEU A 139 7.13 -0.05 13.53
CA LEU A 139 8.50 0.11 14.03
C LEU A 139 8.86 -0.85 15.18
N ILE A 140 7.85 -1.44 15.85
CA ILE A 140 8.03 -2.28 17.04
C ILE A 140 8.98 -3.47 16.79
N PRO A 141 8.88 -4.23 15.68
CA PRO A 141 9.82 -5.32 15.41
C PRO A 141 11.27 -4.86 15.31
N LEU A 142 11.54 -3.65 14.79
CA LEU A 142 12.89 -3.09 14.71
C LEU A 142 13.42 -2.72 16.11
N LEU A 143 12.58 -2.17 16.98
CA LEU A 143 12.96 -1.78 18.34
C LEU A 143 13.17 -2.99 19.26
N ASN A 144 12.40 -4.06 19.04
CA ASN A 144 12.40 -5.26 19.87
C ASN A 144 12.87 -6.49 19.06
N TYR A 145 14.04 -6.35 18.42
CA TYR A 145 14.57 -7.32 17.45
C TYR A 145 14.61 -8.76 17.96
N GLU A 146 15.16 -9.00 19.15
CA GLU A 146 15.30 -10.34 19.74
C GLU A 146 13.93 -11.04 19.87
N HIS A 147 12.89 -10.29 20.22
CA HIS A 147 11.56 -10.83 20.44
C HIS A 147 10.81 -11.13 19.14
N TYR A 148 10.91 -10.25 18.14
CA TYR A 148 10.08 -10.33 16.93
C TYR A 148 10.79 -10.92 15.71
N LEU A 149 12.10 -10.74 15.59
CA LEU A 149 12.83 -10.99 14.34
C LEU A 149 13.86 -12.12 14.45
N GLU A 150 14.55 -12.27 15.59
CA GLU A 150 15.65 -13.23 15.72
C GLU A 150 15.23 -14.68 15.46
N GLN A 151 14.09 -15.09 16.02
CA GLN A 151 13.62 -16.49 15.94
C GLN A 151 12.81 -16.80 14.68
N ASN A 152 12.33 -15.77 13.96
CA ASN A 152 11.48 -15.95 12.78
C ASN A 152 12.20 -15.47 11.52
N LYS A 153 13.02 -16.36 10.93
CA LYS A 153 13.84 -16.05 9.74
C LYS A 153 13.01 -15.57 8.54
N THR A 154 11.81 -16.13 8.34
CA THR A 154 10.92 -15.73 7.24
C THR A 154 10.42 -14.30 7.44
N PHE A 155 9.95 -13.98 8.65
CA PHE A 155 9.48 -12.64 8.97
C PHE A 155 10.63 -11.61 9.01
N LEU A 156 11.82 -12.01 9.46
CA LEU A 156 13.03 -11.18 9.37
C LEU A 156 13.40 -10.84 7.92
N ALA A 157 13.37 -11.82 7.02
CA ALA A 157 13.65 -11.60 5.59
C ALA A 157 12.63 -10.64 4.97
N TYR A 158 11.35 -10.82 5.26
CA TYR A 158 10.28 -9.90 4.89
C TYR A 158 10.52 -8.49 5.42
N TYR A 159 10.76 -8.35 6.72
CA TYR A 159 10.89 -7.05 7.36
C TYR A 159 12.10 -6.28 6.81
N ASN A 160 13.21 -6.97 6.59
CA ASN A 160 14.41 -6.40 5.97
C ASN A 160 14.19 -5.99 4.52
N SER A 161 13.39 -6.73 3.74
CA SER A 161 13.08 -6.34 2.37
C SER A 161 12.25 -5.04 2.34
N LYS A 162 11.30 -4.87 3.26
CA LYS A 162 10.53 -3.62 3.40
C LYS A 162 11.40 -2.45 3.87
N LEU A 163 12.35 -2.67 4.79
CA LEU A 163 13.32 -1.64 5.18
C LEU A 163 14.25 -1.23 4.02
N ALA A 164 14.61 -2.17 3.14
CA ALA A 164 15.47 -1.86 1.99
C ALA A 164 14.83 -0.87 1.02
N PHE A 165 13.49 -0.82 0.93
CA PHE A 165 12.76 0.17 0.14
C PHE A 165 12.79 1.60 0.70
N LEU A 166 13.23 1.78 1.95
CA LEU A 166 13.30 3.10 2.60
C LEU A 166 14.71 3.72 2.57
N ARG A 167 15.66 3.10 1.88
CA ARG A 167 17.06 3.55 1.76
C ARG A 167 17.29 4.18 0.40
#